data_AF-A0A3D4QM92-F1
#
_entry.id   AF-A0A3D4QM92-F1
#
_cell.length_a   1.000
_cell.length_b   1.000
_cell.length_c   1.000
_cell.angle_alpha   90.00
_cell.angle_beta   90.00
_cell.angle_gamma   90.00
#
_symmetry.space_group_name_H-M   'P 1'
#
loop_
_entity.id
_entity.type
_entity.pdbx_description
1 polymer ?
#
loop_
_entity_poly.entity_id
_entity_poly.type
_entity_poly.pdbx_seq_one_letter_code
_entity_poly.pdbx_strand_id
1 'polypeptide(L)'
;YGGDNVIDAGDGDDIVETGDGDDILTGGLGQDILIGGEGRDVFIYRSADESGAGAALRDVIEDFDAGTAGDSVDILDFSSFVTGAFAFLGDETNAFDGGGNTQARFNDQTKILEIDADGDAQVDMEIELTDTDGAALDDSDFNVT
;
A
#
# COMPACT_ATOMS: atom_id res chain seq x y z
N TYR A 1 -6.34 21.46 6.82
CA TYR A 1 -7.61 20.79 6.46
C TYR A 1 -7.88 19.82 7.59
N GLY A 2 -9.13 19.56 7.96
CA GLY A 2 -9.37 18.82 9.20
C GLY A 2 -10.71 18.11 9.25
N GLY A 3 -10.66 16.87 9.70
CA GLY A 3 -11.75 15.93 9.86
C GLY A 3 -11.75 14.87 8.77
N ASP A 4 -12.21 13.68 9.13
CA ASP A 4 -12.25 12.46 8.32
C ASP A 4 -12.80 12.69 6.91
N ASN A 5 -12.05 12.25 5.91
CA ASN A 5 -12.31 12.40 4.49
C ASN A 5 -12.42 11.03 3.81
N VAL A 6 -13.17 11.01 2.71
CA VAL A 6 -13.23 9.86 1.81
C VAL A 6 -12.98 10.40 0.42
N ILE A 7 -11.80 10.11 -0.13
CA ILE A 7 -11.34 10.59 -1.43
C ILE A 7 -11.14 9.42 -2.38
N ASP A 8 -11.57 9.63 -3.62
CA ASP A 8 -11.32 8.77 -4.76
C ASP A 8 -10.92 9.70 -5.92
N ALA A 9 -9.64 9.68 -6.30
CA ALA A 9 -9.10 10.62 -7.29
C ALA A 9 -9.45 10.21 -8.73
N GLY A 10 -9.49 8.90 -8.99
CA GLY A 10 -10.09 8.29 -10.16
C GLY A 10 -9.05 7.82 -11.18
N ASP A 11 -9.19 8.25 -12.43
CA ASP A 11 -8.22 7.91 -13.48
C ASP A 11 -7.28 9.11 -13.71
N GLY A 12 -5.98 8.85 -13.84
CA GLY A 12 -4.94 9.83 -14.11
C GLY A 12 -3.86 9.80 -13.03
N ASP A 13 -2.75 10.49 -13.29
CA ASP A 13 -1.70 10.68 -12.28
C ASP A 13 -2.16 11.81 -11.33
N ASP A 14 -2.55 11.45 -10.11
CA ASP A 14 -3.13 12.36 -9.13
C ASP A 14 -2.18 12.67 -7.96
N ILE A 15 -2.42 13.81 -7.31
CA ILE A 15 -1.78 14.19 -6.05
C ILE A 15 -2.89 14.45 -5.04
N VAL A 16 -2.94 13.64 -3.98
CA VAL A 16 -3.98 13.67 -2.96
C VAL A 16 -3.35 13.95 -1.60
N GLU A 17 -3.87 14.95 -0.89
CA GLU A 17 -3.49 15.32 0.48
C GLU A 17 -4.76 15.63 1.28
N THR A 18 -5.02 14.89 2.37
CA THR A 18 -6.25 15.03 3.17
C THR A 18 -6.06 15.85 4.45
N GLY A 19 -4.93 15.67 5.15
CA GLY A 19 -4.51 16.52 6.27
C GLY A 19 -4.80 15.88 7.63
N ASP A 20 -5.49 16.58 8.54
CA ASP A 20 -5.80 15.98 9.85
C ASP A 20 -7.10 15.15 9.76
N GLY A 21 -7.15 13.94 10.31
CA GLY A 21 -8.36 13.10 10.36
C GLY A 21 -8.04 11.62 10.17
N ASP A 22 -9.02 10.74 10.44
CA ASP A 22 -8.91 9.35 9.98
C ASP A 22 -9.48 9.31 8.55
N ASP A 23 -8.62 9.30 7.53
CA ASP A 23 -9.00 9.45 6.14
C ASP A 23 -9.04 8.12 5.37
N ILE A 24 -9.84 8.07 4.30
CA ILE A 24 -9.90 6.95 3.37
C ILE A 24 -9.54 7.48 1.98
N LEU A 25 -8.43 7.02 1.42
CA LEU A 25 -7.89 7.47 0.15
C LEU A 25 -7.89 6.33 -0.88
N THR A 26 -8.36 6.61 -2.08
CA THR A 26 -8.09 5.83 -3.28
C THR A 26 -7.47 6.76 -4.32
N GLY A 27 -6.25 6.45 -4.77
CA GLY A 27 -5.64 7.11 -5.93
C GLY A 27 -6.41 6.75 -7.19
N GLY A 28 -6.38 5.46 -7.54
CA GLY A 28 -7.15 4.89 -8.63
C GLY A 28 -6.20 4.42 -9.74
N LEU A 29 -6.53 4.65 -11.00
CA LEU A 29 -5.64 4.24 -12.10
C LEU A 29 -4.66 5.37 -12.42
N GLY A 30 -3.37 5.15 -12.28
CA GLY A 30 -2.37 6.15 -12.62
C GLY A 30 -1.06 5.89 -11.91
N GLN A 31 -0.15 6.86 -11.94
CA GLN A 31 0.88 6.99 -10.93
C GLN A 31 0.48 8.12 -9.98
N ASP A 32 0.09 7.74 -8.77
CA ASP A 32 -0.45 8.67 -7.78
C ASP A 32 0.57 9.00 -6.67
N ILE A 33 0.41 10.20 -6.10
CA ILE A 33 1.09 10.61 -4.86
C ILE A 33 0.02 10.82 -3.80
N LEU A 34 0.07 10.01 -2.74
CA LEU A 34 -0.92 9.99 -1.68
C LEU A 34 -0.27 10.43 -0.35
N ILE A 35 -0.93 11.35 0.33
CA ILE A 35 -0.52 11.91 1.63
C ILE A 35 -1.75 11.88 2.53
N GLY A 36 -1.73 11.00 3.54
CA GLY A 36 -2.84 10.88 4.49
C GLY A 36 -2.84 12.04 5.49
N GLY A 37 -1.66 12.36 6.02
CA GLY A 37 -1.44 13.38 7.02
C GLY A 37 -1.47 12.81 8.43
N GLU A 38 -2.22 13.43 9.32
CA GLU A 38 -2.26 13.06 10.75
C GLU A 38 -3.55 12.32 11.07
N GLY A 39 -3.42 11.10 11.58
CA GLY A 39 -4.56 10.28 11.97
C GLY A 39 -4.31 8.85 11.54
N ARG A 40 -5.33 8.00 11.60
CA ARG A 40 -5.24 6.66 11.00
C ARG A 40 -5.88 6.70 9.63
N ASP A 41 -5.05 6.56 8.61
CA ASP A 41 -5.48 6.61 7.22
C ASP A 41 -5.57 5.22 6.62
N VAL A 42 -6.46 5.08 5.63
CA VAL A 42 -6.67 3.85 4.87
C VAL A 42 -6.45 4.13 3.40
N PHE A 43 -5.42 3.53 2.83
CA PHE A 43 -5.09 3.59 1.41
C PHE A 43 -5.65 2.34 0.72
N ILE A 44 -6.73 2.53 -0.06
CA ILE A 44 -7.45 1.45 -0.71
C ILE A 44 -6.90 1.23 -2.12
N TYR A 45 -6.55 -0.03 -2.41
CA TYR A 45 -6.27 -0.52 -3.75
C TYR A 45 -7.28 -1.60 -4.14
N ARG A 46 -7.99 -1.38 -5.24
CA ARG A 46 -9.09 -2.21 -5.74
C ARG A 46 -8.62 -3.23 -6.78
N SER A 47 -7.47 -2.99 -7.39
CA SER A 47 -6.82 -3.87 -8.37
C SER A 47 -5.30 -3.70 -8.29
N ALA A 48 -4.54 -4.73 -8.64
CA ALA A 48 -3.09 -4.62 -8.85
C ALA A 48 -2.72 -3.63 -9.97
N ASP A 49 -3.64 -3.36 -10.89
CA ASP A 49 -3.46 -2.38 -11.98
C ASP A 49 -3.48 -0.92 -11.51
N GLU A 50 -3.94 -0.65 -10.28
CA GLU A 50 -3.99 0.72 -9.73
C GLU A 50 -2.60 1.24 -9.36
N SER A 51 -1.63 0.36 -9.11
CA SER A 51 -0.22 0.74 -8.90
C SER A 51 0.72 -0.28 -9.53
N GLY A 52 1.13 -0.02 -10.77
CA GLY A 52 1.86 -1.00 -11.56
C GLY A 52 3.32 -1.18 -11.13
N ALA A 53 3.91 -2.33 -11.44
CA ALA A 53 5.33 -2.57 -11.17
C ALA A 53 6.25 -1.61 -11.97
N GLY A 54 7.13 -0.91 -11.26
CA GLY A 54 8.17 -0.04 -11.81
C GLY A 54 7.94 1.45 -11.57
N ALA A 55 9.04 2.21 -11.59
CA ALA A 55 9.08 3.62 -11.14
C ALA A 55 8.21 4.62 -11.92
N ALA A 56 7.70 4.24 -13.08
CA ALA A 56 6.83 5.10 -13.89
C ALA A 56 5.34 4.72 -13.77
N LEU A 57 5.02 3.71 -12.96
CA LEU A 57 3.69 3.12 -12.83
C LEU A 57 3.24 2.95 -11.38
N ARG A 58 4.19 2.84 -10.44
CA ARG A 58 3.85 2.71 -9.04
C ARG A 58 3.42 4.04 -8.43
N ASP A 59 2.54 3.93 -7.47
CA ASP A 59 2.15 4.99 -6.56
C ASP A 59 3.21 5.22 -5.48
N VAL A 60 3.14 6.41 -4.90
CA VAL A 60 3.97 6.87 -3.80
C VAL A 60 3.07 7.30 -2.65
N ILE A 61 3.25 6.69 -1.48
CA ILE A 61 2.67 7.16 -0.22
C ILE A 61 3.79 7.84 0.56
N GLU A 62 3.67 9.15 0.78
CA GLU A 62 4.80 9.93 1.30
C GLU A 62 4.98 9.77 2.82
N ASP A 63 3.91 9.45 3.57
CA ASP A 63 3.85 9.56 5.02
C ASP A 63 3.31 8.33 5.77
N PHE A 64 3.26 7.16 5.11
CA PHE A 64 2.70 5.93 5.69
C PHE A 64 3.32 5.54 7.05
N ASP A 65 2.52 5.57 8.12
CA ASP A 65 2.88 5.19 9.49
C ASP A 65 2.52 3.73 9.77
N ALA A 66 3.47 2.82 9.49
CA ALA A 66 3.39 1.40 9.83
C ALA A 66 3.60 1.10 11.34
N GLY A 67 3.46 2.10 12.22
CA GLY A 67 3.84 2.03 13.62
C GLY A 67 3.25 0.84 14.39
N THR A 68 3.85 0.46 15.53
CA THR A 68 3.39 -0.72 16.31
C THR A 68 2.46 -0.38 17.49
N ALA A 69 2.26 0.91 17.80
CA ALA A 69 1.37 1.36 18.88
C ALA A 69 1.12 2.89 18.83
N GLY A 70 0.02 3.30 18.20
CA GLY A 70 -0.44 4.69 18.18
C GLY A 70 -1.88 4.79 17.66
N ASP A 71 -2.51 5.95 17.81
CA ASP A 71 -3.81 6.25 17.20
C ASP A 71 -3.67 6.63 15.70
N SER A 72 -2.46 6.50 15.12
CA SER A 72 -2.09 6.94 13.77
C SER A 72 -1.56 5.83 12.84
N VAL A 73 -1.78 4.55 13.18
CA VAL A 73 -1.23 3.44 12.36
C VAL A 73 -2.06 3.27 11.10
N ASP A 74 -1.47 3.50 9.94
CA ASP A 74 -2.11 3.46 8.64
C ASP A 74 -2.37 2.03 8.15
N ILE A 75 -3.29 1.90 7.20
CA ILE A 75 -3.68 0.62 6.62
C ILE A 75 -3.62 0.66 5.10
N LEU A 76 -2.98 -0.35 4.52
CA LEU A 76 -3.13 -0.71 3.11
C LEU A 76 -4.30 -1.70 2.97
N ASP A 77 -5.34 -1.32 2.25
CA ASP A 77 -6.49 -2.18 2.01
C ASP A 77 -6.39 -2.84 0.63
N PHE A 78 -6.16 -4.16 0.65
CA PHE A 78 -6.07 -5.04 -0.51
C PHE A 78 -7.25 -6.01 -0.61
N SER A 79 -8.27 -5.88 0.24
CA SER A 79 -9.41 -6.80 0.36
C SER A 79 -10.15 -7.06 -0.96
N SER A 80 -10.00 -6.18 -1.94
CA SER A 80 -10.67 -6.25 -3.24
C SER A 80 -9.98 -7.14 -4.27
N PHE A 81 -8.67 -7.41 -4.14
CA PHE A 81 -7.91 -8.17 -5.16
C PHE A 81 -7.11 -9.36 -4.62
N VAL A 82 -7.10 -9.60 -3.31
CA VAL A 82 -6.43 -10.77 -2.71
C VAL A 82 -6.93 -12.07 -3.34
N THR A 83 -5.98 -12.86 -3.83
CA THR A 83 -6.18 -14.21 -4.35
C THR A 83 -5.71 -15.23 -3.31
N GLY A 84 -6.57 -16.17 -2.94
CA GLY A 84 -6.20 -17.21 -1.96
C GLY A 84 -6.02 -16.65 -0.56
N ALA A 85 -4.93 -17.03 0.11
CA ALA A 85 -4.54 -16.48 1.41
C ALA A 85 -3.46 -15.42 1.23
N PHE A 86 -3.58 -14.28 1.92
CA PHE A 86 -2.51 -13.27 1.95
C PHE A 86 -1.36 -13.71 2.87
N ALA A 87 -0.13 -13.40 2.46
CA ALA A 87 1.05 -13.53 3.31
C ALA A 87 2.01 -12.35 3.13
N PHE A 88 2.29 -11.63 4.21
CA PHE A 88 3.42 -10.71 4.25
C PHE A 88 4.70 -11.49 4.60
N LEU A 89 5.68 -11.46 3.70
CA LEU A 89 6.92 -12.22 3.80
C LEU A 89 8.00 -11.48 4.59
N GLY A 90 7.75 -10.25 5.02
CA GLY A 90 8.76 -9.38 5.62
C GLY A 90 9.58 -8.69 4.54
N ASP A 91 10.85 -9.09 4.40
CA ASP A 91 11.83 -8.39 3.56
C ASP A 91 12.05 -9.01 2.15
N GLU A 92 12.79 -8.30 1.30
CA GLU A 92 13.07 -8.65 -0.09
C GLU A 92 13.92 -9.93 -0.26
N THR A 93 14.53 -10.45 0.81
CA THR A 93 15.30 -11.69 0.75
C THR A 93 14.41 -12.93 0.69
N ASN A 94 13.12 -12.78 1.04
CA ASN A 94 12.11 -13.82 0.93
C ASN A 94 11.52 -13.82 -0.49
N ALA A 95 11.62 -14.95 -1.18
CA ALA A 95 11.11 -15.09 -2.54
C ALA A 95 9.63 -15.46 -2.55
N PHE A 96 8.88 -14.92 -3.50
CA PHE A 96 7.54 -15.41 -3.82
C PHE A 96 7.58 -16.88 -4.26
N ASP A 97 6.58 -17.66 -3.86
CA ASP A 97 6.60 -19.12 -3.98
C ASP A 97 5.80 -19.66 -5.18
N GLY A 98 5.02 -18.81 -5.85
CA GLY A 98 4.21 -19.19 -7.02
C GLY A 98 3.05 -20.13 -6.65
N GLY A 99 2.61 -20.07 -5.39
CA GLY A 99 1.59 -20.95 -4.82
C GLY A 99 0.15 -20.58 -5.15
N GLY A 100 -0.07 -19.54 -5.98
CA GLY A 100 -1.40 -19.02 -6.32
C GLY A 100 -2.06 -18.23 -5.19
N ASN A 101 -1.26 -17.72 -4.25
CA ASN A 101 -1.68 -16.88 -3.13
C ASN A 101 -1.07 -15.49 -3.31
N THR A 102 -1.80 -14.45 -2.92
CA THR A 102 -1.22 -13.10 -2.86
C THR A 102 -0.13 -13.03 -1.80
N GLN A 103 1.05 -12.53 -2.18
CA GLN A 103 2.20 -12.37 -1.28
C GLN A 103 2.74 -10.95 -1.39
N ALA A 104 3.18 -10.38 -0.27
CA ALA A 104 3.81 -9.06 -0.25
C ALA A 104 5.16 -9.13 0.49
N ARG A 105 6.12 -8.30 0.09
CA ARG A 105 7.41 -8.14 0.78
C ARG A 105 7.92 -6.71 0.61
N PHE A 106 8.66 -6.21 1.58
CA PHE A 106 9.13 -4.83 1.60
C PHE A 106 10.65 -4.74 1.50
N ASN A 107 11.13 -3.91 0.58
CA ASN A 107 12.54 -3.58 0.48
C ASN A 107 12.82 -2.28 1.24
N ASP A 108 13.41 -2.38 2.43
CA ASP A 108 13.66 -1.22 3.30
C ASP A 108 14.70 -0.24 2.73
N GLN A 109 15.54 -0.68 1.78
CA GLN A 109 16.52 0.20 1.13
C GLN A 109 15.91 1.07 0.04
N THR A 110 14.99 0.50 -0.75
CA THR A 110 14.32 1.22 -1.84
C THR A 110 12.98 1.79 -1.42
N LYS A 111 12.48 1.42 -0.24
CA LYS A 111 11.16 1.79 0.28
C LYS A 111 10.02 1.29 -0.59
N ILE A 112 10.19 0.13 -1.23
CA ILE A 112 9.18 -0.44 -2.13
C ILE A 112 8.56 -1.66 -1.48
N LEU A 113 7.23 -1.64 -1.35
CA LEU A 113 6.41 -2.81 -1.13
C LEU A 113 6.15 -3.48 -2.47
N GLU A 114 6.63 -4.70 -2.65
CA GLU A 114 6.41 -5.51 -3.84
C GLU A 114 5.29 -6.52 -3.56
N ILE A 115 4.33 -6.64 -4.46
CA ILE A 115 3.18 -7.55 -4.33
C ILE A 115 3.11 -8.48 -5.54
N ASP A 116 3.08 -9.78 -5.26
CA ASP A 116 2.64 -10.85 -6.16
C ASP A 116 1.14 -11.02 -5.94
N ALA A 117 0.32 -10.47 -6.83
CA ALA A 117 -1.12 -10.38 -6.65
C ALA A 117 -1.83 -11.67 -7.08
N ASP A 118 -1.38 -12.30 -8.17
CA ASP A 118 -2.00 -13.50 -8.74
C ASP A 118 -1.33 -14.82 -8.30
N GLY A 119 -0.22 -14.74 -7.59
CA GLY A 119 0.51 -15.86 -7.01
C GLY A 119 1.35 -16.63 -8.02
N ASP A 120 1.85 -15.98 -9.07
CA ASP A 120 2.70 -16.59 -10.11
C ASP A 120 4.22 -16.44 -9.85
N ALA A 121 4.59 -15.86 -8.71
CA ALA A 121 5.95 -15.51 -8.31
C ALA A 121 6.60 -14.35 -9.08
N GLN A 122 5.84 -13.51 -9.77
CA GLN A 122 6.28 -12.22 -10.30
C GLN A 122 5.73 -11.06 -9.46
N VAL A 123 6.37 -9.89 -9.60
CA VAL A 123 5.83 -8.65 -9.04
C VAL A 123 4.76 -8.13 -10.00
N ASP A 124 3.54 -7.99 -9.50
CA ASP A 124 2.41 -7.42 -10.24
C ASP A 124 2.22 -5.93 -9.90
N MET A 125 2.42 -5.60 -8.63
CA MET A 125 2.20 -4.26 -8.07
C MET A 125 3.40 -3.86 -7.22
N GLU A 126 3.77 -2.58 -7.30
CA GLU A 126 4.73 -1.94 -6.40
C GLU A 126 4.04 -0.75 -5.73
N ILE A 127 4.36 -0.44 -4.47
CA ILE A 127 3.98 0.81 -3.81
C ILE A 127 5.23 1.36 -3.12
N GLU A 128 5.56 2.64 -3.34
CA GLU A 128 6.67 3.29 -2.64
C GLU A 128 6.18 3.93 -1.33
N LEU A 129 6.78 3.57 -0.20
CA LEU A 129 6.45 4.05 1.15
C LEU A 129 7.63 4.86 1.71
N THR A 130 7.80 6.10 1.25
CA THR A 130 9.10 6.81 1.28
C THR A 130 9.71 7.01 2.66
N ASP A 131 8.89 7.16 3.70
CA ASP A 131 9.35 7.41 5.08
C ASP A 131 9.03 6.26 6.06
N THR A 132 8.63 5.09 5.56
CA THR A 132 8.26 3.94 6.40
C THR A 132 9.47 3.13 6.86
N ASP A 133 9.51 2.74 8.13
CA ASP A 133 10.48 1.78 8.67
C ASP A 133 9.99 0.34 8.44
N GLY A 134 10.71 -0.43 7.61
CA GLY A 134 10.34 -1.81 7.31
C GLY A 134 10.33 -2.75 8.51
N ALA A 135 10.95 -2.37 9.63
CA ALA A 135 10.88 -3.13 10.88
C ALA A 135 9.56 -2.94 11.65
N ALA A 136 8.79 -1.90 11.30
CA ALA A 136 7.46 -1.64 11.86
C ALA A 136 6.36 -2.34 11.06
N LEU A 137 6.55 -2.51 9.75
CA LEU A 137 5.60 -3.15 8.85
C LEU A 137 5.36 -4.63 9.22
N ASP A 138 4.12 -5.01 9.48
CA ASP A 138 3.68 -6.36 9.81
C ASP A 138 2.27 -6.69 9.27
N ASP A 139 1.73 -7.86 9.63
CA ASP A 139 0.42 -8.31 9.16
C ASP A 139 -0.75 -7.36 9.54
N SER A 140 -0.56 -6.46 10.51
CA SER A 140 -1.61 -5.55 10.98
C SER A 140 -1.78 -4.31 10.10
N ASP A 141 -0.80 -3.98 9.26
CA ASP A 141 -0.84 -2.86 8.32
C ASP A 141 -1.65 -3.19 7.05
N PHE A 142 -2.13 -4.43 6.92
CA PHE A 142 -2.84 -4.92 5.73
C PHE A 142 -4.27 -5.33 6.06
N ASN A 143 -5.26 -4.65 5.48
CA ASN A 143 -6.62 -5.16 5.41
C ASN A 143 -6.80 -6.05 4.18
N VAL A 144 -7.15 -7.32 4.40
CA VAL A 144 -7.18 -8.36 3.35
C VAL A 144 -8.47 -9.19 3.36
N THR A 145 -9.50 -8.74 4.10
CA THR A 145 -10.77 -9.48 4.30
C THR A 145 -12.01 -8.66 4.01
#